data_AF-A0A1F5DTL4-F1
#
_entry.id   AF-A0A1F5DTL4-F1
#
_cell.length_a   1.000
_cell.length_b   1.000
_cell.length_c   1.000
_cell.angle_alpha   90.00
_cell.angle_beta   90.00
_cell.angle_gamma   90.00
#
_symmetry.space_group_name_H-M   'P 1'
#
loop_
_entity.id
_entity.type
_entity.pdbx_description
1 polymer ?
#
loop_
_entity_poly.entity_id
_entity_poly.type
_entity_poly.pdbx_seq_one_letter_code
_entity_poly.pdbx_strand_id
1 'polypeptide(L)' 'MKLKSAQKSKLSDFANMLAVAWFTAGVISPLFLQITDVNKTVKTGIASLTITLLFVYWSITLVRKVKL' A
#
# COMPACT_ATOMS: atom_id res chain seq x y z
N MET A 1 -12.48 -15.80 -13.79
CA MET A 1 -11.21 -15.83 -14.56
C MET A 1 -10.07 -16.34 -13.68
N LYS A 2 -9.48 -17.50 -13.98
CA LYS A 2 -8.25 -17.97 -13.28
C LYS A 2 -7.05 -17.25 -13.91
N LEU A 3 -6.45 -16.29 -13.20
CA LEU A 3 -5.21 -15.63 -13.62
C LEU A 3 -4.06 -16.64 -13.63
N LYS A 4 -3.27 -16.67 -14.72
CA LYS A 4 -2.06 -17.50 -14.82
C LYS A 4 -1.03 -17.07 -13.78
N SER A 5 -0.17 -17.99 -13.32
CA SER A 5 0.81 -17.76 -12.25
C SER A 5 1.66 -16.49 -12.49
N ALA A 6 2.12 -16.30 -13.73
CA ALA A 6 2.88 -15.12 -14.15
C ALA A 6 2.10 -13.80 -14.05
N GLN A 7 0.79 -13.80 -14.30
CA GLN A 7 -0.06 -12.60 -14.19
C GLN A 7 -0.29 -12.21 -12.72
N LYS A 8 -0.47 -13.20 -11.85
CA LYS A 8 -0.58 -12.96 -10.40
C LYS A 8 0.73 -12.43 -9.81
N SER A 9 1.89 -12.90 -10.30
CA SER A 9 3.20 -12.36 -9.91
C SER A 9 3.31 -10.88 -10.29
N LYS A 10 3.06 -10.53 -11.55
CA LYS A 10 3.07 -9.11 -11.99
C LYS A 10 2.09 -8.24 -11.23
N LEU A 11 0.92 -8.78 -10.87
CA LEU A 11 -0.08 -8.05 -10.09
C LEU A 11 0.36 -7.83 -8.65
N SER A 12 1.09 -8.78 -8.05
CA SER A 12 1.71 -8.59 -6.75
C SER A 12 2.80 -7.51 -6.78
N ASP A 13 3.68 -7.55 -7.78
CA ASP A 13 4.73 -6.54 -7.94
C ASP A 13 4.11 -5.14 -8.11
N PHE A 14 3.06 -5.03 -8.92
CA PHE A 14 2.30 -3.79 -9.08
C PHE A 14 1.65 -3.31 -7.78
N ALA A 15 0.97 -4.20 -7.05
CA ALA A 15 0.36 -3.87 -5.76
C ALA A 15 1.41 -3.45 -4.73
N ASN A 16 2.59 -4.04 -4.75
CA ASN A 16 3.70 -3.68 -3.88
C ASN A 16 4.25 -2.29 -4.24
N MET A 17 4.43 -2.00 -5.54
CA MET A 17 4.87 -0.70 -6.03
C MET A 17 3.87 0.41 -5.65
N LEU A 18 2.56 0.13 -5.76
CA LEU A 18 1.50 1.03 -5.29
C LEU A 18 1.55 1.23 -3.77
N ALA A 19 1.81 0.18 -2.99
CA ALA A 19 1.92 0.28 -1.54
C ALA A 19 3.07 1.23 -1.15
N VAL A 20 4.23 1.12 -1.80
CA VAL A 20 5.41 1.98 -1.57
C VAL A 20 5.12 3.43 -1.98
N ALA A 21 4.49 3.64 -3.14
CA ALA A 21 4.10 4.97 -3.60
C ALA A 21 3.12 5.63 -2.63
N TRP A 22 2.11 4.89 -2.17
CA TRP A 22 1.11 5.40 -1.23
C TRP A 22 1.67 5.64 0.16
N PHE A 23 2.61 4.81 0.62
CA PHE A 23 3.32 5.06 1.88
C PHE A 23 4.11 6.37 1.80
N THR A 24 4.82 6.60 0.70
CA THR A 24 5.62 7.82 0.50
C THR A 24 4.73 9.06 0.42
N ALA A 25 3.67 9.02 -0.39
CA ALA A 25 2.78 10.17 -0.55
C ALA A 25 1.88 10.40 0.67
N GLY A 26 1.30 9.34 1.23
CA GLY A 26 0.26 9.42 2.26
C GLY A 26 0.78 9.42 3.70
N VAL A 27 1.94 8.82 3.96
CA VAL A 27 2.52 8.72 5.32
C VAL A 27 3.71 9.65 5.48
N ILE A 28 4.62 9.67 4.49
CA ILE A 28 5.85 10.46 4.58
C ILE A 28 5.60 11.93 4.22
N SER A 29 4.92 12.24 3.11
CA SER A 29 4.74 13.65 2.67
C SER A 29 4.11 14.60 3.70
N PRO A 30 3.12 14.19 4.52
CA PRO A 30 2.53 15.06 5.52
C PRO A 30 3.49 15.48 6.63
N LEU A 31 4.60 14.77 6.82
CA LEU A 31 5.66 15.13 7.78
C LEU A 31 6.49 16.34 7.32
N PHE A 32 6.48 16.65 6.02
CA PHE A 32 7.22 17.75 5.42
C PHE A 32 6.34 18.97 5.12
N LEU A 33 5.02 18.87 5.29
CA LEU A 33 4.09 19.98 5.16
C LEU A 33 3.98 20.72 6.50
N GLN A 34 3.82 22.05 6.48
CA GLN A 34 3.56 22.84 7.68
C GLN A 34 2.29 22.30 8.36
N ILE A 35 2.46 21.69 9.53
CA ILE A 35 1.39 21.04 10.27
C ILE A 35 0.52 22.15 10.87
N THR A 36 -0.54 22.52 10.17
CA THR A 36 -1.53 23.50 10.66
C THR A 36 -2.39 22.89 11.76
N ASP A 37 -2.59 21.56 11.71
CA ASP A 37 -3.49 20.83 12.61
C ASP A 37 -2.95 19.42 12.89
N VAL A 38 -2.32 19.25 14.05
CA VAL A 38 -1.68 17.97 14.46
C VAL A 38 -2.69 16.82 14.43
N ASN A 39 -3.91 17.07 14.88
CA ASN A 39 -4.96 16.05 14.96
C ASN A 39 -5.40 15.56 13.56
N LYS A 40 -5.41 16.46 12.56
CA LYS A 40 -5.71 16.12 11.17
C LYS A 40 -4.55 15.34 10.55
N THR A 41 -3.31 15.74 10.78
CA THR A 41 -2.11 15.03 10.29
C THR A 41 -2.03 13.61 10.84
N VAL A 42 -2.29 13.41 12.14
CA VAL A 42 -2.31 12.08 12.75
C VAL A 42 -3.40 11.19 12.15
N LYS A 43 -4.64 11.70 12.00
CA LYS A 43 -5.73 10.93 11.38
C LYS A 43 -5.40 10.54 9.93
N THR A 44 -4.82 11.46 9.17
CA THR A 44 -4.45 11.21 7.77
C THR A 44 -3.31 10.18 7.70
N GLY A 45 -2.32 10.27 8.59
CA GLY A 45 -1.23 9.29 8.69
C GLY A 45 -1.71 7.88 9.02
N ILE A 46 -2.63 7.74 9.98
CA ILE A 46 -3.23 6.44 10.35
C ILE A 46 -4.02 5.85 9.17
N ALA A 47 -4.83 6.67 8.49
CA ALA A 47 -5.59 6.23 7.32
C ALA A 47 -4.66 5.74 6.19
N SER A 48 -3.61 6.50 5.90
CA SER A 48 -2.61 6.15 4.89
C SER A 48 -1.85 4.86 5.23
N LEU A 49 -1.44 4.69 6.49
CA LEU A 49 -0.83 3.44 7.00
C LEU A 49 -1.75 2.24 6.81
N THR A 50 -3.04 2.41 7.12
CA THR A 50 -4.04 1.35 6.95
C THR A 50 -4.17 0.92 5.49
N ILE A 51 -4.20 1.89 4.57
CA ILE A 51 -4.27 1.64 3.12
C ILE A 51 -2.99 0.93 2.63
N THR A 52 -1.80 1.38 3.07
CA THR A 52 -0.54 0.71 2.74
C THR A 52 -0.55 -0.74 3.21
N LEU A 53 -0.96 -1.00 4.46
CA LEU A 53 -1.05 -2.36 5.01
C LEU A 53 -2.03 -3.24 4.22
N LEU A 54 -3.17 -2.68 3.78
CA LEU A 54 -4.12 -3.41 2.93
C LEU A 54 -3.52 -3.78 1.57
N PHE A 55 -2.78 -2.87 0.92
CA PHE A 55 -2.11 -3.18 -0.34
C PHE A 55 -1.01 -4.22 -0.18
N VAL A 56 -0.21 -4.14 0.89
CA VAL A 56 0.81 -5.15 1.20
C VAL A 56 0.16 -6.50 1.47
N TYR A 57 -0.89 -6.53 2.31
CA TYR A 57 -1.63 -7.75 2.59
C TYR A 57 -2.21 -8.36 1.32
N TRP A 58 -2.82 -7.55 0.46
CA TRP A 58 -3.37 -8.00 -0.81
C TRP A 58 -2.27 -8.55 -1.74
N SER A 59 -1.13 -7.87 -1.83
CA SER A 59 0.02 -8.32 -2.60
C SER A 59 0.55 -9.69 -2.12
N ILE A 60 0.74 -9.86 -0.80
CA ILE A 60 1.17 -11.13 -0.21
C ILE A 60 0.14 -12.23 -0.48
N THR A 61 -1.15 -11.94 -0.35
CA THR A 61 -2.22 -12.91 -0.58
C THR A 61 -2.25 -13.38 -2.05
N LEU A 62 -1.94 -12.47 -2.98
CA LEU A 62 -1.79 -12.77 -4.40
C LEU A 62 -0.63 -13.73 -4.67
N VAL A 63 0.55 -13.50 -4.09
CA VAL A 63 1.74 -14.38 -4.24
C VAL A 63 1.53 -15.74 -3.60
N ARG A 64 0.91 -15.77 -2.41
CA ARG A 64 0.67 -17.04 -1.68
C ARG A 64 -0.24 -17.98 -2.46
N LYS A 65 -1.16 -17.44 -3.28
CA LYS A 65 -2.03 -18.20 -4.21
C LYS A 65 -1.39 -18.53 -5.57
N VAL A 66 -0.08 -18.29 -5.74
CA VAL A 66 0.71 -18.61 -6.95
C VAL A 66 1.68 -19.77 -6.71
N LYS A 67 2.22 -19.88 -5.49
CA LYS A 67 3.21 -20.90 -5.10
C LYS A 67 2.60 -22.22 -4.58
N LEU A 68 1.27 -22.34 -4.53
CA LEU A 68 0.51 -23.57 -4.28
C LEU A 68 -0.13 -24.04 -5.58
#